data_AF-A0A2N1WCF8-F1
#
_entry.id   AF-A0A2N1WCF8-F1
#
_cell.length_a   1.000
_cell.length_b   1.000
_cell.length_c   1.000
_cell.angle_alpha   90.00
_cell.angle_beta   90.00
_cell.angle_gamma   90.00
#
_symmetry.space_group_name_H-M   'P 1'
#
loop_
_entity.id
_entity.type
_entity.pdbx_description
1 polymer ?
#
loop_
_entity_poly.entity_id
_entity_poly.type
_entity_poly.pdbx_seq_one_letter_code
_entity_poly.pdbx_strand_id
1 'polypeptide(L)'
;MQALVSRTDTHGNPVQIGDEVRILSISMDSDIDDDEREMFEFMRGAICEIERFDADGRAWVSMWWSTGEGNATTSVGLATHEMERVTSHCPKPSA
;
A
#
# COMPACT_ATOMS: atom_id res chain seq x y z
N MET A 1 -9.05 -5.19 -25.99
CA MET A 1 -8.82 -6.25 -24.98
C MET A 1 -8.38 -5.53 -23.72
N GLN A 2 -9.25 -5.40 -22.72
CA GLN A 2 -8.82 -4.86 -21.42
C GLN A 2 -8.11 -6.01 -20.72
N ALA A 3 -6.80 -5.87 -20.49
CA ALA A 3 -6.08 -6.80 -19.64
C ALA A 3 -6.78 -6.77 -18.27
N LEU A 4 -7.23 -7.93 -17.78
CA LEU A 4 -7.67 -8.05 -16.39
C LEU A 4 -6.43 -7.77 -15.55
N VAL A 5 -6.32 -6.55 -15.04
CA VAL A 5 -5.22 -6.18 -14.16
C VAL A 5 -5.42 -6.97 -12.87
N SER A 6 -4.53 -7.92 -12.61
CA SER A 6 -4.63 -8.84 -11.48
C SER A 6 -4.39 -8.09 -10.18
N ARG A 7 -5.47 -7.82 -9.43
CA ARG A 7 -5.44 -7.21 -8.09
C ARG A 7 -5.17 -8.27 -7.05
N THR A 8 -3.93 -8.72 -6.98
CA THR A 8 -3.49 -9.73 -6.02
C THR A 8 -2.28 -9.24 -5.23
N ASP A 9 -2.08 -9.82 -4.05
CA ASP A 9 -0.84 -9.69 -3.29
C ASP A 9 0.28 -10.59 -3.86
N THR A 10 1.46 -10.56 -3.23
CA THR A 10 2.64 -11.31 -3.66
C THR A 10 2.43 -12.83 -3.69
N HIS A 11 1.40 -13.34 -3.03
CA HIS A 11 1.07 -14.76 -2.95
C HIS A 11 -0.07 -15.15 -3.91
N GLY A 12 -0.59 -14.20 -4.69
CA GLY A 12 -1.71 -14.41 -5.59
C GLY A 12 -3.08 -14.33 -4.91
N ASN A 13 -3.15 -13.92 -3.65
CA ASN A 13 -4.43 -13.71 -2.97
C ASN A 13 -5.10 -12.45 -3.52
N PRO A 14 -6.40 -12.51 -3.87
CA PRO A 14 -7.10 -11.31 -4.31
C PRO A 14 -7.15 -10.27 -3.20
N VAL A 15 -6.96 -9.01 -3.58
CA VAL A 15 -7.10 -7.83 -2.71
C VAL A 15 -8.21 -6.91 -3.21
N GLN A 16 -8.86 -6.21 -2.29
CA GLN A 16 -9.89 -5.21 -2.58
C GLN A 16 -9.70 -3.94 -1.75
N ILE A 17 -10.44 -2.88 -2.09
CA ILE A 17 -10.49 -1.66 -1.29
C ILE A 17 -11.01 -2.01 0.11
N GLY A 18 -10.35 -1.52 1.16
CA GLY A 18 -10.67 -1.87 2.55
C GLY A 18 -10.03 -3.17 3.05
N ASP A 19 -9.23 -3.87 2.24
CA ASP A 19 -8.31 -4.89 2.76
C ASP A 19 -7.06 -4.21 3.34
N GLU A 20 -6.54 -4.78 4.43
CA GLU A 20 -5.26 -4.41 5.00
C GLU A 20 -4.13 -5.18 4.29
N VAL A 21 -3.06 -4.48 3.93
CA VAL A 21 -1.85 -5.07 3.35
C VAL A 21 -0.61 -4.63 4.11
N ARG A 22 0.34 -5.54 4.28
CA ARG A 22 1.70 -5.24 4.72
C ARG A 22 2.52 -4.81 3.52
N ILE A 23 3.21 -3.68 3.65
CA ILE A 23 4.15 -3.17 2.64
C ILE A 23 5.46 -3.96 2.72
N LEU A 24 5.87 -4.60 1.64
CA LEU A 24 7.09 -5.42 1.57
C LEU A 24 8.28 -4.62 1.03
N SER A 25 8.01 -3.77 0.05
CA SER A 25 8.95 -2.87 -0.62
C SER A 25 8.19 -1.70 -1.25
N ILE A 26 8.91 -0.63 -1.62
CA ILE A 26 8.36 0.50 -2.36
C ILE A 26 9.30 0.82 -3.51
N SER A 27 8.77 0.85 -4.72
CA SER A 27 9.46 1.36 -5.91
C SER A 27 9.53 2.87 -5.83
N MET A 28 10.72 3.39 -5.55
CA MET A 28 11.01 4.82 -5.46
C MET A 28 11.66 5.30 -6.76
N ASP A 29 11.30 6.50 -7.21
CA ASP A 29 12.03 7.18 -8.28
C ASP A 29 13.45 7.53 -7.81
N SER A 30 14.43 7.55 -8.72
CA SER A 30 15.83 7.81 -8.37
C SER A 30 16.11 9.23 -7.87
N ASP A 31 15.16 10.13 -8.09
CA ASP A 31 15.33 11.57 -7.91
C ASP A 31 14.68 12.10 -6.62
N ILE A 32 14.19 11.21 -5.75
CA ILE A 32 13.68 11.59 -4.42
C ILE A 32 14.84 12.01 -3.50
N ASP A 33 14.57 12.94 -2.59
CA ASP A 33 15.55 13.36 -1.60
C ASP A 33 15.70 12.35 -0.45
N ASP A 34 16.72 12.55 0.39
CA ASP A 34 17.04 11.63 1.47
C ASP A 34 15.94 11.57 2.55
N ASP A 35 15.25 12.69 2.82
CA ASP A 35 14.18 12.77 3.81
C ASP A 35 12.92 12.01 3.32
N GLU A 36 12.57 12.16 2.05
CA GLU A 36 11.48 11.44 1.39
C GLU A 36 11.77 9.94 1.34
N ARG A 37 13.00 9.56 1.02
CA ARG A 37 13.44 8.17 1.07
C ARG A 37 13.30 7.57 2.47
N GLU A 38 13.68 8.31 3.52
CA GLU A 38 13.51 7.86 4.91
C GLU A 38 12.03 7.63 5.26
N MET A 39 11.13 8.50 4.80
CA MET A 39 9.69 8.30 4.98
C MET A 39 9.19 7.03 4.29
N PHE A 40 9.60 6.76 3.04
CA PHE A 40 9.21 5.54 2.34
C PHE A 40 9.83 4.27 2.95
N GLU A 41 11.09 4.31 3.38
CA GLU A 41 11.71 3.20 4.09
C GLU A 41 10.99 2.90 5.41
N PHE A 42 10.47 3.91 6.11
CA PHE A 42 9.64 3.69 7.30
C PHE A 42 8.31 3.00 6.98
N MET A 43 7.69 3.31 5.84
CA MET A 43 6.45 2.64 5.42
C MET A 43 6.66 1.14 5.20
N ARG A 44 7.89 0.69 4.91
CA ARG A 44 8.18 -0.72 4.72
C ARG A 44 7.91 -1.53 6.00
N GLY A 45 7.10 -2.56 5.88
CA GLY A 45 6.63 -3.41 6.99
C GLY A 45 5.38 -2.88 7.68
N ALA A 46 4.97 -1.64 7.42
CA ALA A 46 3.70 -1.11 7.90
C ALA A 46 2.51 -1.85 7.30
N ILE A 47 1.41 -1.86 8.05
CA ILE A 47 0.12 -2.37 7.59
C ILE A 47 -0.77 -1.17 7.30
N CYS A 48 -1.28 -1.09 6.07
CA CYS A 48 -2.15 -0.01 5.62
C CYS A 48 -3.37 -0.56 4.90
N GLU A 49 -4.48 0.18 4.96
CA GLU A 49 -5.69 -0.13 4.21
C GLU A 49 -5.56 0.32 2.75
N ILE A 50 -6.02 -0.51 1.81
CA ILE A 50 -6.12 -0.13 0.40
C ILE A 50 -7.27 0.87 0.22
N GLU A 51 -6.94 2.08 -0.25
CA GLU A 51 -7.91 3.16 -0.48
C GLU A 51 -8.46 3.15 -1.90
N ARG A 52 -7.62 2.81 -2.89
CA ARG A 52 -7.98 2.82 -4.32
C ARG A 52 -7.05 1.94 -5.14
N PHE A 53 -7.44 1.69 -6.39
CA PHE A 53 -6.58 1.12 -7.42
C PHE A 53 -6.43 2.12 -8.57
N ASP A 54 -5.23 2.21 -9.15
CA ASP A 54 -5.01 3.02 -10.36
C ASP A 54 -5.25 2.23 -11.66
N ALA A 55 -5.01 2.88 -12.80
CA ALA A 55 -5.18 2.29 -14.13
C ALA A 55 -4.22 1.12 -14.40
N ASP A 56 -3.05 1.11 -13.73
CA ASP A 56 -2.05 0.05 -13.80
C ASP A 56 -2.33 -1.08 -12.79
N GLY A 57 -3.41 -0.96 -12.00
CA GLY A 57 -3.84 -1.93 -11.01
C GLY A 57 -3.03 -1.94 -9.73
N ARG A 58 -2.20 -0.92 -9.49
CA ARG A 58 -1.48 -0.76 -8.23
C ARG A 58 -2.46 -0.44 -7.11
N ALA A 59 -2.24 -1.02 -5.94
CA ALA A 59 -3.02 -0.74 -4.75
C ALA A 59 -2.45 0.47 -4.03
N TRP A 60 -3.22 1.54 -3.93
CA TRP A 60 -2.80 2.76 -3.25
C TRP A 60 -3.16 2.72 -1.78
N VAL A 61 -2.15 2.99 -0.96
CA VAL A 61 -2.26 3.12 0.50
C VAL A 61 -1.71 4.46 0.93
N SER A 62 -2.19 4.97 2.07
CA SER A 62 -1.72 6.23 2.66
C SER A 62 -1.31 6.03 4.11
N MET A 63 -0.24 6.71 4.52
CA MET A 63 0.20 6.80 5.92
C MET A 63 0.20 8.25 6.38
N TRP A 64 -0.26 8.46 7.61
CA TRP A 64 -0.35 9.77 8.24
C TRP A 64 0.76 9.92 9.27
N TRP A 65 1.50 11.01 9.17
CA TRP A 65 2.65 11.31 9.98
C TRP A 65 2.38 12.54 10.83
N SER A 66 2.79 12.50 12.08
CA SER A 66 2.94 13.70 12.90
C SER A 66 4.40 14.13 12.84
N THR A 67 4.67 15.23 12.13
CA THR A 67 5.99 15.82 12.00
C THR A 67 6.14 17.00 12.98
N GLY A 68 7.36 17.49 13.18
CA GLY A 68 7.61 18.66 14.02
C GLY A 68 6.95 19.95 13.50
N GLU A 69 6.58 20.00 12.22
CA GLU A 69 6.00 21.17 11.54
C GLU A 69 4.49 21.02 11.28
N GLY A 70 3.90 19.85 11.55
CA GLY A 70 2.48 19.59 11.34
C GLY A 70 2.17 18.14 11.00
N ASN A 71 1.06 17.91 10.29
CA ASN A 71 0.73 16.59 9.79
C ASN A 71 1.19 16.47 8.34
N ALA A 72 1.82 15.36 8.00
CA ALA A 72 2.13 14.98 6.62
C ALA A 72 1.38 13.71 6.25
N THR A 73 1.15 13.52 4.95
CA THR A 73 0.55 12.29 4.42
C THR A 73 1.39 11.82 3.25
N THR A 74 1.80 10.56 3.29
CA THR A 74 2.49 9.90 2.16
C THR A 74 1.57 8.84 1.58
N SER A 75 1.41 8.86 0.26
CA SER A 75 0.63 7.86 -0.47
C SER A 75 1.52 7.12 -1.46
N VAL A 76 1.38 5.80 -1.53
CA VAL A 76 2.19 4.94 -2.42
C VAL A 76 1.31 3.94 -3.15
N GLY A 77 1.55 3.76 -4.44
CA GLY A 77 0.92 2.75 -5.28
C GLY A 77 1.76 1.47 -5.34
N LEU A 78 1.29 0.42 -4.67
CA LEU A 78 1.97 -0.87 -4.53
C LEU A 78 1.64 -1.80 -5.69
N ALA A 79 2.67 -2.33 -6.35
CA ALA A 79 2.54 -3.47 -7.24
C ALA A 79 2.29 -4.77 -6.47
N THR A 80 1.84 -5.81 -7.17
CA THR A 80 1.56 -7.15 -6.59
C THR A 80 2.68 -7.69 -5.71
N HIS A 81 3.94 -7.54 -6.11
CA HIS A 81 5.09 -8.07 -5.36
C HIS A 81 5.52 -7.18 -4.17
N GLU A 82 4.94 -5.98 -4.04
CA GLU A 82 5.28 -5.00 -3.03
C GLU A 82 4.37 -5.09 -1.80
N MET A 83 3.37 -5.97 -1.83
CA MET A 83 2.38 -6.10 -0.77
C MET A 83 2.02 -7.55 -0.43
N GLU A 84 1.68 -7.78 0.83
CA GLU A 84 1.13 -9.02 1.36
C GLU A 84 -0.21 -8.73 2.03
N ARG A 85 -1.28 -9.45 1.67
CA ARG A 85 -2.58 -9.26 2.31
C ARG A 85 -2.53 -9.75 3.75
N VAL A 86 -2.97 -8.91 4.67
CA VAL A 86 -3.11 -9.27 6.07
C VAL A 86 -4.49 -9.90 6.27
N THR A 87 -4.52 -11.21 6.49
CA THR A 87 -5.74 -11.87 6.95
C THR A 87 -5.88 -11.65 8.45
N SER A 88 -6.36 -10.46 8.83
CA SER A 88 -6.81 -10.22 10.19
C SER A 88 -7.95 -11.21 10.47
N HIS A 89 -7.70 -12.21 11.32
CA HIS A 89 -8.69 -13.19 11.79
C HIS A 89 -9.70 -12.48 12.73
N CYS A 90 -10.39 -11.45 12.24
CA CYS A 90 -11.52 -10.85 12.92
C CYS A 90 -12.72 -10.96 11.97
N PRO A 91 -13.70 -11.84 12.23
CA PRO A 91 -14.86 -11.96 11.37
C PRO A 91 -15.59 -10.62 11.34
N LYS A 92 -15.65 -9.97 10.16
CA LYS A 92 -16.59 -8.87 9.95
C LYS A 92 -17.99 -9.42 10.24
N PRO A 93 -18.77 -8.84 11.17
CA PRO A 93 -20.14 -9.30 11.39
C PRO A 93 -20.90 -9.14 10.07
N SER A 94 -21.42 -10.24 9.54
CA SER A 94 -22.37 -10.20 8.44
C SER A 94 -23.54 -9.31 8.88
N ALA A 95 -23.73 -8.19 8.17
CA ALA A 95 -24.94 -7.40 8.25
C ALA A 95 -26.11 -8.17 7.63
#